data_AF-A0A9E3NBI0-F1
#
_entry.id   AF-A0A9E3NBI0-F1
#
_cell.length_a   1.000
_cell.length_b   1.000
_cell.length_c   1.000
_cell.angle_alpha   90.00
_cell.angle_beta   90.00
_cell.angle_gamma   90.00
#
_symmetry.space_group_name_H-M   'P 1'
#
loop_
_entity.id
_entity.type
_entity.pdbx_description
1 polymer ?
#
loop_
_entity_poly.entity_id
_entity_poly.type
_entity_poly.pdbx_seq_one_letter_code
_entity_poly.pdbx_strand_id
1 'polypeptide(L)' 'MARQQAIGAAASPWAIVAAILLPPLGVFLGRGITPAFWLTVLLTLIGWVPGVLMALALLLIPDRIPIR' A
#
# COMPACT_ATOMS: atom_id res chain seq x y z
N MET A 1 -22.66 -16.57 -5.02
CA MET A 1 -21.27 -16.49 -4.53
C MET A 1 -20.37 -15.91 -5.63
N ALA A 2 -20.69 -14.72 -6.13
CA ALA A 2 -20.17 -14.22 -7.39
C ALA A 2 -19.86 -12.72 -7.29
N ARG A 3 -18.79 -12.39 -6.56
CA ARG A 3 -18.08 -11.11 -6.65
C ARG A 3 -16.78 -11.18 -5.84
N GLN A 4 -15.89 -12.12 -6.16
CA GLN A 4 -14.49 -11.89 -5.83
C GLN A 4 -14.06 -10.72 -6.69
N GLN A 5 -13.95 -9.58 -6.02
CA GLN A 5 -13.67 -8.28 -6.57
C GLN A 5 -12.47 -8.39 -7.50
N ALA A 6 -12.64 -7.99 -8.75
CA ALA A 6 -11.56 -7.73 -9.71
C ALA A 6 -10.66 -6.53 -9.30
N ILE A 7 -10.49 -6.35 -7.99
CA ILE A 7 -9.71 -5.32 -7.28
C ILE A 7 -8.86 -6.00 -6.19
N GLY A 8 -8.61 -7.30 -6.33
CA GLY A 8 -7.80 -8.13 -5.43
C GLY A 8 -6.70 -8.87 -6.17
N ALA A 9 -6.15 -8.28 -7.24
CA ALA A 9 -5.00 -8.86 -7.90
C ALA A 9 -3.75 -8.51 -7.08
N ALA A 10 -2.99 -9.53 -6.69
CA ALA A 10 -1.67 -9.44 -6.08
C ALA A 10 -0.91 -8.18 -6.55
N ALA A 11 -0.36 -7.41 -5.60
CA ALA A 11 0.51 -6.24 -5.79
C ALA A 11 0.88 -6.00 -7.27
N SER A 12 0.07 -5.22 -7.98
CA SER A 12 0.31 -5.03 -9.42
C SER A 12 1.70 -4.39 -9.61
N PRO A 13 2.45 -4.74 -10.68
CA PRO A 13 3.77 -4.19 -10.91
C PRO A 13 3.78 -2.66 -10.86
N TRP A 14 2.69 -2.06 -11.33
CA TRP A 14 2.44 -0.62 -11.31
C TRP A 14 2.24 -0.07 -9.90
N ALA A 15 1.53 -0.78 -9.02
CA ALA A 15 1.37 -0.40 -7.62
C ALA A 15 2.68 -0.48 -6.83
N ILE A 16 3.56 -1.44 -7.17
CA ILE A 16 4.89 -1.55 -6.56
C ILE A 16 5.77 -0.36 -7.00
N VAL A 17 5.79 -0.03 -8.29
CA VAL A 17 6.53 1.13 -8.80
C VAL A 17 5.99 2.43 -8.17
N ALA A 18 4.66 2.57 -8.06
CA ALA A 18 4.04 3.69 -7.38
C ALA A 18 4.40 3.74 -5.89
N ALA A 19 4.46 2.60 -5.18
CA ALA A 19 4.85 2.51 -3.77
C ALA A 19 6.31 2.93 -3.51
N ILE A 20 7.18 2.78 -4.50
CA ILE A 20 8.57 3.24 -4.41
C ILE A 20 8.66 4.74 -4.68
N LEU A 21 8.11 5.22 -5.80
CA LEU A 21 8.16 6.64 -6.18
C LEU A 21 7.42 7.54 -5.19
N LEU A 22 6.20 7.13 -4.81
CA LEU A 22 5.32 7.87 -3.92
C LEU A 22 4.57 6.85 -3.05
N PRO A 23 5.12 6.46 -1.89
CA PRO A 23 4.57 5.40 -1.04
C PRO A 23 3.06 5.49 -0.77
N PRO A 24 2.49 6.68 -0.51
CA PRO A 24 1.05 6.84 -0.33
C PRO A 24 0.23 6.42 -1.56
N LEU A 25 0.74 6.65 -2.76
CA LEU A 25 0.05 6.32 -4.01
C LEU A 25 -0.01 4.80 -4.21
N GLY A 26 1.08 4.07 -3.91
CA GLY A 26 1.08 2.61 -3.97
C GLY A 26 0.09 1.98 -2.98
N VAL A 27 0.03 2.50 -1.74
CA VAL A 27 -0.95 2.05 -0.74
C VAL A 27 -2.38 2.39 -1.16
N PHE A 28 -2.62 3.58 -1.70
CA PHE A 28 -3.93 3.97 -2.21
C PHE A 28 -4.41 3.04 -3.34
N LEU A 29 -3.53 2.66 -4.27
CA LEU A 29 -3.87 1.74 -5.35
C LEU A 29 -4.13 0.30 -4.87
N GLY A 30 -3.47 -0.15 -3.80
CA GLY A 30 -3.63 -1.51 -3.26
C GLY A 30 -4.71 -1.66 -2.17
N ARG A 31 -4.99 -0.61 -1.40
CA ARG A 31 -5.88 -0.63 -0.23
C ARG A 31 -6.92 0.49 -0.19
N GLY A 32 -6.80 1.52 -1.03
CA GLY A 32 -7.63 2.72 -0.96
C GLY A 32 -7.21 3.68 0.18
N ILE A 33 -8.12 4.58 0.57
CA ILE A 33 -7.88 5.54 1.65
C ILE A 33 -8.17 4.86 2.99
N THR A 34 -7.11 4.53 3.71
CA THR A 34 -7.13 3.77 4.95
C THR A 34 -6.20 4.43 5.97
N PRO A 35 -6.24 4.08 7.27
CA PRO A 35 -5.25 4.55 8.23
C PRO A 35 -3.81 4.23 7.80
N ALA A 36 -3.61 3.13 7.06
CA ALA A 36 -2.32 2.77 6.49
C ALA A 36 -1.84 3.80 5.44
N PHE A 37 -2.74 4.37 4.64
CA PHE A 37 -2.41 5.46 3.70
C PHE A 37 -1.87 6.67 4.47
N TRP A 38 -2.59 7.15 5.49
CA TRP A 38 -2.16 8.30 6.29
C TRP A 38 -0.85 8.06 7.03
N LEU A 39 -0.65 6.84 7.52
CA LEU A 39 0.60 6.44 8.15
C LEU A 39 1.75 6.48 7.13
N THR A 40 1.57 5.97 5.92
CA THR A 40 2.59 6.09 4.87
C THR A 40 2.85 7.54 4.45
N VAL A 41 1.85 8.43 4.47
CA VAL A 41 2.06 9.88 4.23
C VAL A 41 2.97 10.48 5.31
N LEU A 42 2.66 10.23 6.58
CA LEU A 42 3.45 10.72 7.70
C LEU A 42 4.88 10.17 7.66
N LEU A 43 5.04 8.87 7.40
CA LEU A 43 6.36 8.24 7.29
C LEU A 43 7.15 8.86 6.13
N THR A 44 6.54 9.04 4.96
CA THR A 44 7.20 9.64 3.79
C THR A 44 7.65 11.08 4.05
N LEU A 45 6.88 11.84 4.84
CA LEU A 45 7.24 13.21 5.25
C LEU A 45 8.43 13.26 6.21
N ILE A 46 8.57 12.29 7.11
CA ILE A 46 9.68 12.20 8.07
C ILE A 46 10.91 11.54 7.43
N GLY A 47 10.70 10.67 6.45
CA GLY A 47 11.74 10.02 5.67
C GLY A 47 11.16 9.09 4.61
N TRP A 48 11.65 9.20 3.38
CA TRP A 48 11.14 8.40 2.26
C TRP A 48 11.33 6.88 2.48
N VAL A 49 12.49 6.46 2.99
CA VAL A 49 12.83 5.03 3.20
C VAL A 49 11.84 4.28 4.10
N PRO A 50 11.51 4.74 5.33
CA PRO A 50 10.52 4.04 6.15
C PRO A 50 9.13 4.02 5.49
N GLY A 51 8.75 5.05 4.73
CA GLY A 51 7.51 5.09 3.97
C GLY A 51 7.44 3.98 2.90
N VAL A 52 8.51 3.79 2.13
CA VAL A 52 8.60 2.74 1.10
C VAL A 52 8.53 1.34 1.73
N LEU A 53 9.28 1.08 2.81
CA LEU A 53 9.26 -0.22 3.48
C LEU A 53 7.87 -0.58 4.00
N MET A 54 7.19 0.39 4.60
CA MET A 54 5.82 0.22 5.08
C MET A 54 4.84 -0.05 3.93
N ALA A 55 4.92 0.73 2.85
CA ALA A 55 4.07 0.55 1.68
C ALA A 55 4.28 -0.82 1.02
N LEU A 56 5.52 -1.29 0.89
CA LEU A 56 5.85 -2.61 0.36
C LEU A 56 5.40 -3.73 1.31
N ALA A 57 5.61 -3.61 2.62
CA ALA A 57 5.14 -4.60 3.59
C ALA A 57 3.61 -4.76 3.54
N LEU A 58 2.90 -3.63 3.44
CA LEU A 58 1.47 -3.61 3.19
C LEU A 58 1.16 -4.33 1.87
N LEU A 59 1.78 -3.96 0.75
CA LEU A 59 1.41 -4.49 -0.57
C LEU A 59 1.76 -5.98 -0.77
N LEU A 60 2.92 -6.43 -0.25
CA LEU A 60 3.44 -7.79 -0.43
C LEU A 60 2.96 -8.76 0.67
N ILE A 61 2.66 -8.26 1.88
CA ILE A 61 2.31 -9.09 3.04
C ILE A 61 0.98 -8.61 3.67
N PRO A 62 -0.14 -8.68 2.92
CA PRO A 62 -1.41 -8.16 3.40
C PRO A 62 -1.98 -8.88 4.62
N ASP A 63 -1.81 -10.20 4.74
CA ASP A 63 -2.47 -11.01 5.79
C ASP A 63 -1.86 -10.87 7.18
N ARG A 64 -0.67 -10.25 7.30
CA ARG A 64 0.03 -10.09 8.59
C ARG A 64 -0.25 -8.76 9.28
N ILE A 65 -0.84 -7.80 8.56
CA ILE A 65 -0.96 -6.42 9.01
C ILE A 65 -2.45 -6.07 9.03
N PRO A 66 -3.13 -6.12 10.20
CA PRO A 66 -4.58 -5.91 10.31
C PRO A 66 -4.99 -4.42 10.19
N ILE A 67 -4.27 -3.63 9.41
CA ILE A 67 -4.51 -2.19 9.23
C ILE A 67 -5.24 -2.03 7.88
N ARG A 68 -6.57 -1.93 7.95
CA ARG A 68 -7.47 -1.81 6.80
C ARG A 68 -8.05 -0.42 6.71
#